data_AF-A0A0N1HQX5-F1
#
_entry.id   AF-A0A0N1HQX5-F1
#
_cell.length_a   1.000
_cell.length_b   1.000
_cell.length_c   1.000
_cell.angle_alpha   90.00
_cell.angle_beta   90.00
_cell.angle_gamma   90.00
#
_symmetry.space_group_name_H-M   'P 1'
#
loop_
_entity.id
_entity.type
_entity.pdbx_description
1 polymer ?
#
loop_
_entity_poly.entity_id
_entity_poly.type
_entity_poly.pdbx_seq_one_letter_code
_entity_poly.pdbx_strand_id
1 'polypeptide(L)'
;MPNNADNEMSQVSSGGVSGILGLDQVDWGGEAGKFYECWKINPCCGSPDPMKMLCCLFCWCCCSCCSLSKLFASSVDQECALVPHCLMACCLPCITSICVRTNLRNRMGVKGNIVGDCICVWCCGCCSQCQELRSVATEEWNLLEPAWRNPDVAAPEIIFIK
;
A
#
# COMPACT_ATOMS: atom_id res chain seq x y z
N MET A 1 -0.23 -24.52 23.44
CA MET A 1 0.25 -23.66 22.34
C MET A 1 -0.62 -22.42 22.37
N PRO A 2 -0.09 -21.22 22.66
CA PRO A 2 -0.92 -20.02 22.62
C PRO A 2 -1.44 -19.84 21.19
N ASN A 3 -2.73 -19.56 21.05
CA ASN A 3 -3.40 -19.48 19.77
C ASN A 3 -2.89 -18.25 19.02
N ASN A 4 -2.83 -18.31 17.68
CA ASN A 4 -2.39 -17.19 16.84
C ASN A 4 -3.17 -15.89 17.14
N ALA A 5 -4.44 -16.02 17.56
CA ALA A 5 -5.29 -14.94 18.02
C ALA A 5 -4.79 -14.22 19.29
N ASP A 6 -4.11 -14.92 20.22
CA ASP A 6 -3.57 -14.32 21.44
C ASP A 6 -2.36 -13.41 21.12
N ASN A 7 -1.59 -13.76 20.08
CA ASN A 7 -0.50 -12.94 19.58
C ASN A 7 -1.01 -11.69 18.83
N GLU A 8 -2.08 -11.81 18.04
CA GLU A 8 -2.70 -10.68 17.35
C GLU A 8 -3.32 -9.70 18.35
N MET A 9 -4.02 -10.22 19.37
CA MET A 9 -4.58 -9.41 20.46
C MET A 9 -3.46 -8.77 21.28
N SER A 10 -2.30 -9.44 21.42
CA SER A 10 -1.12 -8.84 22.04
C SER A 10 -0.57 -7.66 21.22
N GLN A 11 -0.52 -7.73 19.89
CA GLN A 11 -0.08 -6.62 19.02
C GLN A 11 -1.05 -5.43 19.04
N VAL A 12 -2.37 -5.68 19.13
CA VAL A 12 -3.37 -4.63 19.35
C VAL A 12 -3.21 -3.98 20.73
N SER A 13 -2.80 -4.77 21.74
CA SER A 13 -2.60 -4.29 23.11
C SER A 13 -1.24 -3.63 23.37
N SER A 14 -0.18 -4.07 22.67
CA SER A 14 1.20 -3.56 22.80
C SER A 14 1.47 -2.42 21.83
N GLY A 15 0.76 -2.39 20.70
CA GLY A 15 0.68 -1.27 19.76
C GLY A 15 -0.35 -0.23 20.21
N GLY A 16 -0.42 0.04 21.51
CA GLY A 16 -1.24 1.11 22.08
C GLY A 16 -1.12 2.35 21.22
N VAL A 17 -2.26 2.99 20.94
CA VAL A 17 -2.38 4.15 20.06
C VAL A 17 -1.30 5.17 20.46
N SER A 18 -0.16 5.16 19.77
CA SER A 18 1.02 5.92 20.19
C SER A 18 0.86 7.36 19.70
N GLY A 19 -0.22 8.01 20.12
CA GLY A 19 -0.67 9.31 19.66
C GLY A 19 -2.20 9.36 19.54
N ILE A 20 -2.76 10.56 19.33
CA ILE A 20 -4.18 10.70 18.99
C ILE A 20 -4.41 9.94 17.68
N LEU A 21 -5.08 8.79 17.73
CA LEU A 21 -5.56 8.05 16.55
C LEU A 21 -4.47 7.60 15.56
N GLY A 22 -3.24 7.38 16.03
CA GLY A 22 -2.15 6.91 15.17
C GLY A 22 -1.59 7.98 14.22
N LEU A 23 -1.81 9.27 14.53
CA LEU A 23 -1.24 10.41 13.78
C LEU A 23 0.30 10.49 13.84
N ASP A 24 0.95 9.67 14.66
CA ASP A 24 2.40 9.51 14.72
C ASP A 24 2.98 8.82 13.47
N GLN A 25 2.17 8.05 12.72
CA GLN A 25 2.62 7.34 11.52
C GLN A 25 2.35 8.08 10.19
N VAL A 26 2.11 9.40 10.27
CA VAL A 26 1.85 10.26 9.11
C VAL A 26 3.11 10.61 8.31
N ASP A 27 4.29 10.47 8.92
CA ASP A 27 5.59 10.74 8.32
C ASP A 27 6.41 9.45 8.23
N TRP A 28 6.76 9.07 7.00
CA TRP A 28 7.59 7.89 6.73
C TRP A 28 9.05 8.25 6.47
N GLY A 29 9.39 9.55 6.47
CA GLY A 29 10.71 10.05 6.09
C GLY A 29 11.06 9.76 4.62
N GLY A 30 12.30 10.09 4.23
CA GLY A 30 12.81 9.82 2.88
C GLY A 30 11.96 10.44 1.76
N GLU A 31 11.82 9.71 0.65
CA GLU A 31 11.00 10.11 -0.51
C GLU A 31 9.49 9.97 -0.26
N ALA A 32 9.08 9.01 0.58
CA ALA A 32 7.69 8.83 0.99
C ALA A 32 7.17 10.09 1.71
N GLY A 33 7.99 10.64 2.61
CA GLY A 33 7.71 11.88 3.35
C GLY A 33 6.41 11.78 4.13
N LYS A 34 5.68 12.90 4.20
CA LYS A 34 4.42 12.95 4.94
C LYS A 34 3.22 12.70 4.03
N PHE A 35 2.20 12.03 4.54
CA PHE A 35 1.05 11.63 3.71
C PHE A 35 0.30 12.84 3.12
N TYR A 36 0.21 13.94 3.87
CA TYR A 36 -0.45 15.17 3.42
C TYR A 36 0.36 15.94 2.37
N GLU A 37 1.61 15.57 2.09
CA GLU A 37 2.44 16.16 1.03
C GLU A 37 2.07 15.62 -0.35
N CYS A 38 0.77 15.49 -0.64
CA CYS A 38 0.25 14.98 -1.91
C CYS A 38 0.72 15.82 -3.12
N TRP A 39 1.01 17.10 -2.91
CA TRP A 39 1.57 18.00 -3.94
C TRP A 39 3.00 17.65 -4.36
N LYS A 40 3.76 16.87 -3.56
CA LYS A 40 5.08 16.37 -3.98
C LYS A 40 4.97 15.28 -5.05
N ILE A 41 3.76 14.78 -5.29
CA ILE A 41 3.43 13.88 -6.38
C ILE A 41 3.18 14.69 -7.66
N ASN A 42 4.24 15.32 -8.15
CA ASN A 42 4.24 15.93 -9.48
C ASN A 42 4.52 14.82 -10.51
N PRO A 43 3.64 14.65 -11.49
CA PRO A 43 2.35 13.97 -11.35
C PRO A 43 2.54 12.47 -11.05
N CYS A 44 2.08 12.01 -9.89
CA CYS A 44 2.07 10.62 -9.38
C CYS A 44 3.37 9.78 -9.35
N CYS A 45 4.45 10.21 -10.00
CA CYS A 45 5.64 9.39 -10.22
C CYS A 45 6.94 10.11 -9.82
N GLY A 46 6.83 11.28 -9.17
CA GLY A 46 7.97 12.05 -8.66
C GLY A 46 8.83 12.76 -9.72
N SER A 47 8.46 12.71 -11.01
CA SER A 47 9.21 13.37 -12.09
C SER A 47 8.31 14.21 -13.00
N PRO A 48 8.73 15.42 -13.42
CA PRO A 48 7.96 16.31 -14.32
C PRO A 48 7.98 15.81 -15.77
N ASP A 49 7.46 14.60 -16.00
CA ASP A 49 7.39 13.93 -17.28
C ASP A 49 5.92 13.69 -17.68
N PRO A 50 5.43 14.32 -18.76
CA PRO A 50 4.05 14.16 -19.23
C PRO A 50 3.66 12.73 -19.57
N MET A 51 4.59 11.89 -20.02
CA MET A 51 4.28 10.49 -20.35
C MET A 51 4.01 9.68 -19.08
N LYS A 52 4.81 9.91 -18.03
CA LYS A 52 4.60 9.29 -16.73
C LYS A 52 3.31 9.78 -16.05
N MET A 53 2.94 11.04 -16.27
CA MET A 53 1.63 11.57 -15.86
C MET A 53 0.47 10.76 -16.44
N LEU A 54 0.47 10.59 -17.76
CA LEU A 54 -0.57 9.86 -18.46
C LEU A 54 -0.59 8.39 -18.05
N CYS A 55 0.59 7.80 -17.84
CA CYS A 55 0.72 6.44 -17.32
C CYS A 55 0.08 6.29 -15.93
N CYS A 56 0.35 7.21 -15.00
CA CYS A 56 -0.32 7.20 -13.70
C CYS A 56 -1.84 7.33 -13.86
N LEU A 57 -2.30 8.32 -14.63
CA LEU A 57 -3.72 8.57 -14.82
C LEU A 57 -4.41 7.31 -15.37
N PHE A 58 -3.79 6.64 -16.34
CA PHE A 58 -4.28 5.38 -16.87
C PHE A 58 -4.31 4.28 -15.80
N CYS A 59 -3.19 4.06 -15.10
CA CYS A 59 -3.06 3.03 -14.06
C CYS A 59 -4.07 3.21 -12.93
N TRP A 60 -4.26 4.44 -12.43
CA TRP A 60 -5.05 4.70 -11.23
C TRP A 60 -6.48 5.22 -11.48
N CYS A 61 -6.81 5.69 -12.68
CA CYS A 61 -8.19 6.02 -13.05
C CYS A 61 -8.86 4.96 -13.93
N CYS A 62 -8.13 4.31 -14.85
CA CYS A 62 -8.71 3.31 -15.76
C CYS A 62 -8.50 1.88 -15.30
N CYS A 63 -7.37 1.59 -14.64
CA CYS A 63 -6.98 0.23 -14.25
C CYS A 63 -6.65 0.11 -12.76
N SER A 64 -7.33 0.90 -11.92
CA SER A 64 -7.02 1.05 -10.48
C SER A 64 -6.96 -0.28 -9.74
N CYS A 65 -7.86 -1.20 -10.05
CA CYS A 65 -7.88 -2.54 -9.46
C CYS A 65 -6.63 -3.34 -9.83
N CYS A 66 -6.18 -3.28 -11.09
CA CYS A 66 -4.98 -3.99 -11.55
C CYS A 66 -3.71 -3.40 -10.92
N SER A 67 -3.59 -2.06 -10.89
CA SER A 67 -2.45 -1.38 -10.25
C SER A 67 -2.42 -1.63 -8.75
N LEU A 68 -3.56 -1.61 -8.08
CA LEU A 68 -3.66 -1.96 -6.65
C LEU A 68 -3.33 -3.44 -6.40
N SER A 69 -3.75 -4.35 -7.30
CA SER A 69 -3.39 -5.78 -7.19
C SER A 69 -1.88 -5.96 -7.28
N LYS A 70 -1.24 -5.28 -8.23
CA LYS A 70 0.22 -5.33 -8.43
C LYS A 70 0.96 -4.77 -7.22
N LEU A 71 0.52 -3.60 -6.74
CA LEU A 71 1.10 -2.95 -5.56
C LEU A 71 0.89 -3.79 -4.30
N PHE A 72 -0.24 -4.47 -4.17
CA PHE A 72 -0.48 -5.36 -3.05
C PHE A 72 0.44 -6.58 -3.09
N ALA A 73 0.59 -7.23 -4.25
CA ALA A 73 1.53 -8.32 -4.43
C ALA A 73 2.98 -7.89 -4.11
N SER A 74 3.41 -6.72 -4.59
CA SER A 74 4.76 -6.20 -4.30
C SER A 74 4.94 -5.87 -2.82
N SER A 75 3.90 -5.40 -2.12
CA SER A 75 3.97 -5.09 -0.69
C SER A 75 4.24 -6.31 0.19
N VAL A 76 3.95 -7.51 -0.33
CA VAL A 76 4.20 -8.80 0.35
C VAL A 76 5.30 -9.62 -0.34
N ASP A 77 6.10 -8.98 -1.21
CA ASP A 77 7.20 -9.58 -1.96
C ASP A 77 6.77 -10.81 -2.80
N GLN A 78 5.60 -10.72 -3.45
CA GLN A 78 5.03 -11.77 -4.31
C GLN A 78 4.76 -11.27 -5.74
N GLU A 79 4.71 -12.22 -6.68
CA GLU A 79 4.17 -11.98 -8.02
C GLU A 79 2.64 -11.85 -7.98
N CYS A 80 2.10 -11.01 -8.86
CA CYS A 80 0.65 -10.78 -8.90
C CYS A 80 -0.10 -12.05 -9.32
N ALA A 81 -1.18 -12.36 -8.61
CA ALA A 81 -2.01 -13.54 -8.83
C ALA A 81 -3.49 -13.19 -8.68
N LEU A 82 -4.38 -13.95 -9.34
CA LEU A 82 -5.82 -13.74 -9.28
C LEU A 82 -6.33 -13.88 -7.84
N VAL A 83 -5.91 -14.96 -7.17
CA VAL A 83 -6.13 -15.19 -5.75
C VAL A 83 -4.77 -15.17 -5.04
N PRO A 84 -4.57 -14.35 -4.01
CA PRO A 84 -5.53 -13.44 -3.37
C PRO A 84 -5.54 -12.01 -3.94
N HIS A 85 -4.51 -11.60 -4.70
CA HIS A 85 -4.24 -10.18 -4.96
C HIS A 85 -5.35 -9.47 -5.75
N CYS A 86 -5.74 -10.01 -6.91
CA CYS A 86 -6.78 -9.38 -7.72
C CYS A 86 -8.15 -9.43 -7.07
N LEU A 87 -8.49 -10.56 -6.44
CA LEU A 87 -9.78 -10.70 -5.75
C LEU A 87 -9.91 -9.69 -4.60
N MET A 88 -8.85 -9.51 -3.81
CA MET A 88 -8.83 -8.52 -2.73
C MET A 88 -8.93 -7.09 -3.27
N ALA A 89 -8.14 -6.73 -4.28
CA ALA A 89 -8.16 -5.39 -4.85
C ALA A 89 -9.51 -5.03 -5.50
N CYS A 90 -10.15 -5.99 -6.18
CA CYS A 90 -11.43 -5.77 -6.86
C CYS A 90 -12.63 -5.79 -5.89
N CYS A 91 -12.66 -6.71 -4.93
CA CYS A 91 -13.84 -6.91 -4.07
C CYS A 91 -13.72 -6.21 -2.72
N LEU A 92 -12.51 -5.95 -2.23
CA LEU A 92 -12.23 -5.35 -0.93
C LEU A 92 -11.15 -4.26 -1.04
N PRO A 93 -11.34 -3.23 -1.89
CA PRO A 93 -10.31 -2.22 -2.17
C PRO A 93 -9.87 -1.47 -0.91
N CYS A 94 -10.81 -1.11 -0.03
CA CYS A 94 -10.47 -0.43 1.23
C CYS A 94 -9.57 -1.27 2.14
N ILE A 95 -9.89 -2.56 2.28
CA ILE A 95 -9.08 -3.48 3.10
C ILE A 95 -7.70 -3.65 2.45
N THR A 96 -7.66 -3.82 1.13
CA THR A 96 -6.41 -3.94 0.37
C THR A 96 -5.53 -2.72 0.55
N SER A 97 -6.08 -1.50 0.46
CA SER A 97 -5.33 -0.26 0.72
C SER A 97 -4.77 -0.19 2.14
N ILE A 98 -5.53 -0.64 3.16
CA ILE A 98 -5.04 -0.69 4.54
C ILE A 98 -3.89 -1.69 4.67
N CYS A 99 -4.03 -2.88 4.09
CA CYS A 99 -2.98 -3.91 4.08
C CYS A 99 -1.72 -3.42 3.36
N VAL A 100 -1.85 -2.84 2.16
CA VAL A 100 -0.74 -2.24 1.40
C VAL A 100 -0.02 -1.21 2.25
N ARG A 101 -0.74 -0.25 2.82
CA ARG A 101 -0.15 0.79 3.66
C ARG A 101 0.62 0.20 4.84
N THR A 102 -0.01 -0.75 5.55
CA THR A 102 0.59 -1.41 6.72
C THR A 102 1.88 -2.14 6.34
N ASN A 103 1.84 -2.90 5.23
CA ASN A 103 2.98 -3.65 4.73
C ASN A 103 4.13 -2.73 4.31
N LEU A 104 3.85 -1.67 3.55
CA LEU A 104 4.85 -0.71 3.10
C LEU A 104 5.47 0.05 4.28
N ARG A 105 4.67 0.48 5.26
CA ARG A 105 5.14 1.11 6.50
C ARG A 105 6.09 0.19 7.27
N ASN A 106 5.69 -1.08 7.46
CA ASN A 106 6.49 -2.09 8.14
C ASN A 106 7.78 -2.39 7.36
N ARG A 107 7.72 -2.49 6.03
CA ARG A 107 8.88 -2.70 5.14
C ARG A 107 9.91 -1.57 5.27
N MET A 108 9.46 -0.34 5.50
CA MET A 108 10.33 0.82 5.76
C MET A 108 10.80 0.94 7.22
N GLY A 109 10.35 0.07 8.13
CA GLY A 109 10.68 0.15 9.56
C GLY A 109 10.05 1.34 10.29
N VAL A 110 8.99 1.93 9.72
CA VAL A 110 8.28 3.06 10.33
C VAL A 110 7.35 2.54 11.42
N LYS A 111 7.49 3.07 12.64
CA LYS A 111 6.64 2.70 13.78
C LYS A 111 5.19 3.13 13.53
N GLY A 112 4.24 2.27 13.89
CA GLY A 112 2.82 2.53 13.68
C GLY A 112 1.97 1.29 13.99
N ASN A 113 0.69 1.37 13.66
CA ASN A 113 -0.26 0.28 13.82
C ASN A 113 -1.34 0.32 12.73
N ILE A 114 -1.97 -0.83 12.49
CA ILE A 114 -3.00 -0.97 11.46
C ILE A 114 -4.21 -0.04 11.68
N VAL A 115 -4.49 0.34 12.93
CA VAL A 115 -5.62 1.24 13.25
C VAL A 115 -5.38 2.63 12.70
N GLY A 116 -4.20 3.22 12.90
CA GLY A 116 -3.94 4.53 12.33
C GLY A 116 -3.63 4.48 10.83
N ASP A 117 -3.13 3.35 10.30
CA ASP A 117 -3.10 3.11 8.85
C ASP A 117 -4.52 3.14 8.25
N CYS A 118 -5.50 2.50 8.92
CA CYS A 118 -6.92 2.58 8.55
C CYS A 118 -7.45 4.02 8.58
N ILE A 119 -7.11 4.80 9.61
CA ILE A 119 -7.53 6.19 9.73
C ILE A 119 -6.89 7.05 8.64
N CYS A 120 -5.62 6.85 8.28
CA CYS A 120 -4.99 7.55 7.17
C CYS A 120 -5.69 7.27 5.83
N VAL A 121 -5.97 6.00 5.54
CA VAL A 121 -6.68 5.59 4.31
C VAL A 121 -8.11 6.15 4.28
N TRP A 122 -8.82 6.14 5.42
CA TRP A 122 -10.20 6.63 5.50
C TRP A 122 -10.31 8.16 5.45
N CYS A 123 -9.46 8.88 6.20
CA CYS A 123 -9.50 10.35 6.28
C CYS A 123 -9.05 11.02 4.97
N CYS A 124 -8.01 10.49 4.32
CA CYS A 124 -7.57 10.98 3.01
C CYS A 124 -6.90 9.85 2.22
N GLY A 125 -7.70 9.00 1.58
CA GLY A 125 -7.22 7.87 0.78
C GLY A 125 -6.28 8.30 -0.35
N CYS A 126 -6.54 9.43 -1.03
CA CYS A 126 -5.64 9.93 -2.06
C CYS A 126 -4.29 10.39 -1.49
N CYS A 127 -4.26 11.01 -0.31
CA CYS A 127 -3.03 11.38 0.39
C CYS A 127 -2.23 10.13 0.81
N SER A 128 -2.93 9.13 1.36
CA SER A 128 -2.33 7.85 1.76
C SER A 128 -1.71 7.14 0.57
N GLN A 129 -2.48 6.97 -0.50
CA GLN A 129 -2.01 6.35 -1.74
C GLN A 129 -0.84 7.14 -2.33
N CYS A 130 -0.89 8.46 -2.32
CA CYS A 130 0.23 9.29 -2.75
C CYS A 130 1.52 9.00 -1.95
N GLN A 131 1.42 8.79 -0.64
CA GLN A 131 2.55 8.41 0.20
C GLN A 131 3.06 7.01 -0.16
N GLU A 132 2.16 6.05 -0.33
CA GLU A 132 2.46 4.67 -0.71
C GLU A 132 3.21 4.63 -2.06
N LEU A 133 2.75 5.36 -3.07
CA LEU A 133 3.40 5.40 -4.39
C LEU A 133 4.78 6.04 -4.38
N ARG A 134 5.04 6.99 -3.47
CA ARG A 134 6.39 7.56 -3.28
C ARG A 134 7.32 6.67 -2.47
N SER A 135 6.77 5.69 -1.75
CA SER A 135 7.55 4.75 -0.94
C SER A 135 8.10 3.56 -1.73
N VAL A 136 7.66 3.40 -2.98
CA VAL A 136 7.94 2.24 -3.83
C VAL A 136 8.47 2.67 -5.18
N ALA A 137 9.16 1.77 -5.86
CA ALA A 137 9.57 2.00 -7.22
C ALA A 137 8.36 1.94 -8.17
N THR A 138 8.43 2.63 -9.31
CA THR A 138 7.27 2.78 -10.23
C THR A 138 6.80 1.43 -10.78
N GLU A 139 7.74 0.52 -11.02
CA GLU A 139 7.50 -0.84 -11.50
C GLU A 139 6.60 -1.68 -10.58
N GLU A 140 6.48 -1.34 -9.28
CA GLU A 140 5.65 -2.09 -8.32
C GLU A 140 4.14 -1.92 -8.61
N TRP A 141 3.73 -0.87 -9.31
CA TRP A 141 2.32 -0.59 -9.61
C TRP A 141 2.03 -0.26 -11.08
N ASN A 142 3.06 0.09 -11.85
CA ASN A 142 2.94 0.40 -13.27
C ASN A 142 2.57 -0.84 -14.09
N LEU A 143 1.50 -0.73 -14.89
CA LEU A 143 1.01 -1.82 -15.75
C LEU A 143 1.63 -1.80 -17.15
N LEU A 144 2.18 -0.67 -17.58
CA LEU A 144 2.70 -0.49 -18.94
C LEU A 144 4.16 -0.93 -19.03
N GLU A 145 4.97 -0.60 -18.02
CA GLU A 145 6.40 -0.88 -18.00
C GLU A 145 6.86 -1.41 -16.63
N PRO A 146 7.63 -2.52 -16.57
CA PRO A 146 7.79 -3.53 -17.64
C PRO A 146 6.43 -4.16 -18.03
N ALA A 147 6.36 -4.74 -19.23
CA ALA A 147 5.11 -5.26 -19.79
C ALA A 147 4.34 -6.12 -18.78
N TRP A 148 3.05 -5.80 -18.58
CA TRP A 148 2.18 -6.54 -17.67
C TRP A 148 2.20 -8.04 -17.98
N ARG A 149 2.54 -8.83 -16.97
CA ARG A 149 2.41 -10.28 -17.02
C ARG A 149 1.03 -10.66 -16.52
N ASN A 150 0.35 -11.54 -17.26
CA ASN A 150 -0.93 -12.09 -16.81
C ASN A 150 -0.75 -12.77 -15.45
N PRO A 151 -1.61 -12.46 -14.46
CA PRO A 151 -1.48 -13.04 -13.13
C PRO A 151 -1.73 -14.55 -13.18
N ASP A 152 -0.94 -15.30 -12.42
CA ASP A 152 -1.20 -16.72 -12.18
C ASP A 152 -2.51 -16.87 -11.38
N VAL A 153 -3.12 -18.07 -11.40
CA VAL A 153 -4.42 -18.29 -10.75
C VAL A 153 -4.33 -18.15 -9.23
N ALA A 154 -3.23 -18.62 -8.64
CA ALA A 154 -3.03 -18.65 -7.19
C ALA A 154 -1.59 -18.28 -6.83
N ALA A 155 -1.43 -17.41 -5.83
CA ALA A 155 -0.16 -17.16 -5.16
C ALA A 155 0.02 -18.09 -3.94
N PRO A 156 1.26 -18.21 -3.43
CA PRO A 156 1.52 -18.79 -2.11
C PRO A 156 0.77 -18.05 -1.00
N GLU A 157 0.71 -18.66 0.20
CA GLU A 157 0.13 -18.01 1.38
C GLU A 157 0.78 -16.64 1.63
N ILE A 158 -0.05 -15.61 1.85
CA ILE A 158 0.45 -14.27 2.19
C ILE A 158 1.00 -14.32 3.62
N ILE A 159 2.27 -13.98 3.77
CA ILE A 159 2.89 -13.74 5.06
C ILE A 159 2.98 -12.22 5.24
N PHE A 160 2.13 -11.66 6.10
CA PHE A 160 2.19 -10.23 6.40
C PHE A 160 3.47 -9.90 7.17
N ILE A 161 4.13 -8.81 6.75
CA ILE A 161 5.35 -8.31 7.40
C ILE A 161 4.97 -7.78 8.78
N LYS A 162 5.60 -8.32 9.83
CA LYS A 162 5.33 -7.98 11.24
C LYS A 162 5.97 -6.68 11.67
#